data_AF-A0A935L8M0-F1
#
_entry.id   AF-A0A935L8M0-F1
#
_cell.length_a   1.000
_cell.length_b   1.000
_cell.length_c   1.000
_cell.angle_alpha   90.00
_cell.angle_beta   90.00
_cell.angle_gamma   90.00
#
_symmetry.space_group_name_H-M   'P 1'
#
loop_
_entity.id
_entity.type
_entity.pdbx_description
1 polymer ?
#
loop_
_entity_poly.entity_id
_entity_poly.type
_entity_poly.pdbx_seq_one_letter_code
_entity_poly.pdbx_strand_id
1 'polypeptide(L)'
;MIQIPCCHHGHALRMAQWWITASTLLALAPAHAFDITTHAAMTSEAVAASQITRDPNESVILKRLGIVDFSVTAGLLDRSLGENYVYQGSVPSPAAGMTIEARVMRSIRELKTGLQVADDFSVSGWFMRGAIREDDNISETPRADDPNGVFDRVFAHFFDPVLNRGLTVFGLGTEPRAVDWALSDSARVQPIIGGQPRANQFKISDAREAMWRALTLKTGAWTDDVVPSGWNTLPSTKEAIRKAYWATTFRALGDVVHLLQDMAQPQHTRNDAHAGRMCMPGAGCVSGHASFFEKHLAARTTTQNWNSPSFPDSSLRCIRGSTAEL
;
A
#
# COMPACT_ATOMS: atom_id res chain seq x y z
N MET A 1 -84.20 -44.50 2.62
CA MET A 1 -83.31 -44.96 1.54
C MET A 1 -82.23 -43.90 1.40
N ILE A 2 -80.98 -44.29 1.56
CA ILE A 2 -79.84 -43.45 1.96
C ILE A 2 -79.27 -42.69 0.75
N GLN A 3 -79.08 -41.37 0.89
CA GLN A 3 -78.28 -40.55 -0.04
C GLN A 3 -76.84 -40.48 0.48
N ILE A 4 -75.88 -40.84 -0.38
CA ILE A 4 -74.45 -40.59 -0.23
C ILE A 4 -73.99 -39.80 -1.47
N PRO A 5 -73.29 -38.66 -1.31
CA PRO A 5 -72.81 -37.86 -2.44
C PRO A 5 -71.42 -38.29 -2.91
N CYS A 6 -71.21 -38.25 -4.23
CA CYS A 6 -69.91 -38.41 -4.88
C CYS A 6 -69.11 -37.10 -4.85
N CYS A 7 -67.84 -37.20 -4.45
CA CYS A 7 -66.83 -36.16 -4.51
C CYS A 7 -66.38 -35.85 -5.95
N HIS A 8 -66.34 -34.57 -6.34
CA HIS A 8 -65.41 -34.09 -7.36
C HIS A 8 -64.97 -32.63 -7.09
N HIS A 9 -63.73 -32.52 -6.61
CA HIS A 9 -62.69 -31.55 -6.96
C HIS A 9 -63.11 -30.09 -7.21
N GLY A 10 -63.10 -29.30 -6.12
CA GLY A 10 -62.76 -27.89 -6.16
C GLY A 10 -61.32 -27.66 -5.69
N HIS A 11 -60.75 -26.51 -6.05
CA HIS A 11 -59.44 -25.94 -5.67
C HIS A 11 -58.29 -26.09 -6.68
N ALA A 12 -58.42 -25.41 -7.81
CA ALA A 12 -57.28 -24.88 -8.57
C ALA A 12 -57.34 -23.34 -8.54
N LEU A 13 -57.06 -22.73 -7.39
CA LEU A 13 -56.88 -21.30 -7.21
C LEU A 13 -56.14 -21.10 -5.88
N ARG A 14 -54.79 -21.03 -5.96
CA ARG A 14 -53.82 -20.43 -5.00
C ARG A 14 -52.43 -21.03 -5.19
N MET A 15 -51.79 -20.84 -6.34
CA MET A 15 -50.33 -20.98 -6.49
C MET A 15 -49.81 -20.06 -7.61
N ALA A 16 -50.12 -18.78 -7.53
CA ALA A 16 -49.60 -17.80 -8.50
C ALA A 16 -49.32 -16.45 -7.82
N GLN A 17 -48.57 -16.45 -6.71
CA GLN A 17 -48.00 -15.21 -6.15
C GLN A 17 -46.92 -15.45 -5.08
N TRP A 18 -45.95 -16.33 -5.37
CA TRP A 18 -44.71 -16.46 -4.58
C TRP A 18 -43.48 -16.51 -5.48
N TRP A 19 -43.47 -15.69 -6.53
CA TRP A 19 -42.24 -15.25 -7.19
C TRP A 19 -42.07 -13.76 -6.90
N ILE A 20 -41.93 -13.42 -5.61
CA ILE A 20 -41.22 -12.20 -5.26
C ILE A 20 -39.76 -12.52 -5.57
N THR A 21 -39.27 -11.92 -6.64
CA THR A 21 -37.87 -11.67 -6.90
C THR A 21 -37.23 -11.11 -5.64
N ALA A 22 -36.72 -12.02 -4.80
CA ALA A 22 -35.63 -11.71 -3.88
C ALA A 22 -34.40 -11.48 -4.76
N SER A 23 -34.38 -10.33 -5.44
CA SER A 23 -33.14 -9.70 -5.87
C SER A 23 -32.42 -9.32 -4.60
N THR A 24 -31.77 -10.29 -3.97
CA THR A 24 -30.74 -10.06 -2.97
C THR A 24 -29.66 -9.31 -3.72
N LEU A 25 -29.76 -7.97 -3.72
CA LEU A 25 -28.61 -7.10 -3.84
C LEU A 25 -27.69 -7.50 -2.69
N LEU A 26 -26.87 -8.53 -2.90
CA LEU A 26 -25.60 -8.65 -2.19
C LEU A 26 -24.85 -7.38 -2.58
N ALA A 27 -25.02 -6.34 -1.77
CA ALA A 27 -24.06 -5.28 -1.70
C ALA A 27 -22.78 -5.97 -1.22
N LEU A 28 -21.92 -6.34 -2.17
CA LEU A 28 -20.52 -6.61 -1.92
C LEU A 28 -19.97 -5.29 -1.36
N ALA A 29 -20.02 -5.14 -0.04
CA ALA A 29 -19.25 -4.10 0.61
C ALA A 29 -17.79 -4.38 0.26
N PRO A 30 -17.03 -3.40 -0.27
CA PRO A 30 -15.61 -3.58 -0.44
C PRO A 30 -15.02 -3.91 0.94
N ALA A 31 -14.55 -5.15 1.09
CA ALA A 31 -13.82 -5.57 2.26
C ALA A 31 -12.39 -5.10 2.04
N HIS A 32 -12.09 -3.88 2.52
CA HIS A 32 -10.74 -3.37 2.46
C HIS A 32 -9.84 -4.22 3.35
N ALA A 33 -8.82 -4.79 2.74
CA ALA A 33 -8.09 -5.90 3.31
C ALA A 33 -6.93 -5.47 4.24
N PHE A 34 -6.38 -4.26 4.05
CA PHE A 34 -5.13 -3.83 4.66
C PHE A 34 -5.23 -2.46 5.33
N ASP A 35 -4.48 -2.28 6.42
CA ASP A 35 -4.41 -1.00 7.12
C ASP A 35 -3.13 -0.21 6.80
N ILE A 36 -3.20 0.49 5.68
CA ILE A 36 -2.18 1.43 5.19
C ILE A 36 -1.84 2.51 6.23
N THR A 37 -2.82 2.89 7.06
CA THR A 37 -2.67 4.01 8.02
C THR A 37 -1.77 3.61 9.19
N THR A 38 -1.88 2.37 9.67
CA THR A 38 -1.01 1.88 10.77
C THR A 38 0.44 1.80 10.33
N HIS A 39 0.74 1.24 9.16
CA HIS A 39 2.13 1.14 8.67
C HIS A 39 2.76 2.52 8.51
N ALA A 40 2.02 3.48 7.96
CA ALA A 40 2.48 4.87 7.85
C ALA A 40 2.77 5.48 9.23
N ALA A 41 1.85 5.34 10.19
CA ALA A 41 2.00 5.87 11.54
C ALA A 41 3.18 5.23 12.29
N MET A 42 3.29 3.91 12.28
CA MET A 42 4.41 3.18 12.88
C MET A 42 5.75 3.57 12.25
N THR A 43 5.77 3.77 10.94
CA THR A 43 6.97 4.22 10.22
C THR A 43 7.36 5.63 10.63
N SER A 44 6.40 6.55 10.77
CA SER A 44 6.64 7.91 11.26
C SER A 44 7.32 7.90 12.64
N GLU A 45 6.75 7.13 13.58
CA GLU A 45 7.31 7.01 14.94
C GLU A 45 8.68 6.33 14.95
N ALA A 46 8.87 5.27 14.15
CA ALA A 46 10.15 4.59 14.04
C ALA A 46 11.25 5.53 13.50
N VAL A 47 10.91 6.35 12.51
CA VAL A 47 11.83 7.34 11.93
C VAL A 47 12.13 8.45 12.94
N ALA A 48 11.13 8.98 13.64
CA ALA A 48 11.30 9.99 14.69
C ALA A 48 12.14 9.49 15.87
N ALA A 49 11.98 8.22 16.27
CA ALA A 49 12.77 7.58 17.31
C ALA A 49 14.21 7.23 16.86
N SER A 50 14.48 7.24 15.55
CA SER A 50 15.78 6.87 15.00
C SER A 50 16.80 8.01 15.06
N GLN A 51 18.08 7.68 14.86
CA GLN A 51 19.15 8.68 14.69
C GLN A 51 19.08 9.42 13.34
N ILE A 52 18.15 9.04 12.45
CA ILE A 52 18.03 9.66 11.12
C ILE A 52 17.33 11.02 11.24
N THR A 53 16.29 11.17 12.08
CA THR A 53 15.43 12.37 12.07
C THR A 53 15.14 13.01 13.44
N ARG A 54 15.81 12.57 14.52
CA ARG A 54 15.54 13.05 15.89
C ARG A 54 15.58 14.57 16.07
N ASP A 55 16.32 15.25 15.20
CA ASP A 55 16.14 16.65 14.77
C ASP A 55 16.90 16.80 13.43
N PRO A 56 16.29 17.30 12.34
CA PRO A 56 16.96 17.60 11.07
C PRO A 56 18.27 18.41 11.20
N ASN A 57 18.31 19.31 12.18
CA ASN A 57 19.47 20.12 12.53
C ASN A 57 20.44 19.40 13.48
N GLU A 58 20.15 18.20 13.97
CA GLU A 58 21.04 17.38 14.81
C GLU A 58 21.43 16.05 14.19
N SER A 59 20.74 15.60 13.13
CA SER A 59 21.04 14.34 12.46
C SER A 59 22.42 14.36 11.83
N VAL A 60 23.39 13.81 12.56
CA VAL A 60 24.79 13.68 12.12
C VAL A 60 24.85 12.87 10.82
N ILE A 61 23.95 11.89 10.65
CA ILE A 61 23.88 11.06 9.45
C ILE A 61 23.43 11.90 8.26
N LEU A 62 22.30 12.60 8.35
CA LEU A 62 21.80 13.42 7.23
C LEU A 62 22.80 14.53 6.85
N LYS A 63 23.40 15.20 7.84
CA LYS A 63 24.46 16.19 7.62
C LYS A 63 25.66 15.60 6.87
N ARG A 64 26.12 14.40 7.24
CA ARG A 64 27.22 13.71 6.54
C ARG A 64 26.86 13.32 5.11
N LEU A 65 25.59 13.05 4.86
CA LEU A 65 25.06 12.77 3.52
C LEU A 65 24.80 14.04 2.69
N GLY A 66 25.04 15.23 3.27
CA GLY A 66 24.73 16.51 2.63
C GLY A 66 23.23 16.76 2.48
N ILE A 67 22.39 16.01 3.19
CA ILE A 67 20.96 16.24 3.28
C ILE A 67 20.74 17.19 4.44
N VAL A 68 20.36 18.42 4.12
CA VAL A 68 19.85 19.38 5.09
C VAL A 68 18.34 19.36 4.97
N ASP A 69 17.71 18.77 5.98
CA ASP A 69 16.27 18.78 6.14
C ASP A 69 15.98 20.11 6.86
N PHE A 70 15.52 21.11 6.10
CA PHE A 70 15.31 22.45 6.63
C PHE A 70 13.97 22.46 7.37
N SER A 71 13.96 21.92 8.58
CA SER A 71 12.80 22.04 9.45
C SER A 71 12.58 23.50 9.87
N VAL A 72 11.50 24.09 9.36
CA VAL A 72 10.62 25.04 10.05
C VAL A 72 11.28 26.33 10.58
N THR A 73 12.10 27.00 9.80
CA THR A 73 12.29 28.45 10.00
C THR A 73 11.35 29.18 9.06
N ALA A 74 10.19 29.62 9.59
CA ALA A 74 9.18 30.50 8.96
C ALA A 74 7.89 29.88 8.36
N GLY A 75 7.42 28.73 8.84
CA GLY A 75 6.06 28.24 8.52
C GLY A 75 5.85 27.82 7.05
N LEU A 76 6.94 27.53 6.33
CA LEU A 76 6.93 26.91 5.01
C LEU A 76 7.14 25.40 5.17
N LEU A 77 6.34 24.61 4.45
CA LEU A 77 6.40 23.14 4.42
C LEU A 77 7.80 22.66 4.04
N ASP A 78 8.35 21.69 4.77
CA ASP A 78 9.63 21.07 4.43
C ASP A 78 9.48 20.25 3.14
N ARG A 79 10.24 20.67 2.12
CA ARG A 79 10.36 20.00 0.81
C ARG A 79 11.80 19.64 0.51
N SER A 80 12.55 19.22 1.53
CA SER A 80 13.99 18.93 1.45
C SER A 80 14.36 18.03 0.28
N LEU A 81 13.53 17.04 -0.06
CA LEU A 81 13.76 16.10 -1.17
C LEU A 81 12.90 16.37 -2.42
N GLY A 82 11.96 17.33 -2.36
CA GLY A 82 11.04 17.62 -3.44
C GLY A 82 10.02 16.50 -3.71
N GLU A 83 9.24 16.67 -4.78
CA GLU A 83 8.08 15.81 -5.08
C GLU A 83 8.43 14.63 -5.99
N ASN A 84 9.60 14.65 -6.63
CA ASN A 84 9.98 13.65 -7.62
C ASN A 84 10.76 12.51 -6.98
N TYR A 85 10.67 11.34 -7.58
CA TYR A 85 11.53 10.20 -7.33
C TYR A 85 11.80 9.47 -8.66
N VAL A 86 12.63 8.43 -8.60
CA VAL A 86 13.10 7.66 -9.77
C VAL A 86 12.79 6.18 -9.59
N TYR A 87 12.24 5.56 -10.63
CA TYR A 87 12.14 4.11 -10.73
C TYR A 87 13.48 3.50 -11.14
N GLN A 88 13.93 2.51 -10.36
CA GLN A 88 15.14 1.76 -10.68
C GLN A 88 14.75 0.62 -11.64
N GLY A 89 15.16 0.75 -12.90
CA GLY A 89 14.96 -0.25 -13.94
C GLY A 89 16.17 -0.28 -14.88
N SER A 90 16.09 -1.03 -15.98
CA SER A 90 17.13 -1.00 -17.02
C SER A 90 17.35 0.41 -17.57
N VAL A 91 16.29 1.22 -17.59
CA VAL A 91 16.34 2.66 -17.85
C VAL A 91 15.64 3.37 -16.68
N PRO A 92 16.35 4.16 -15.87
CA PRO A 92 15.72 4.94 -14.82
C PRO A 92 14.69 5.92 -15.40
N SER A 93 13.51 6.01 -14.80
CA SER A 93 12.45 6.93 -15.22
C SER A 93 11.94 7.76 -14.04
N PRO A 94 11.64 9.05 -14.23
CA PRO A 94 11.13 9.89 -13.17
C PRO A 94 9.65 9.58 -12.91
N ALA A 95 9.24 9.81 -11.68
CA ALA A 95 7.86 9.85 -11.26
C ALA A 95 7.67 10.90 -10.17
N ALA A 96 6.41 11.30 -9.95
CA ALA A 96 6.06 12.36 -9.01
C ALA A 96 5.17 11.82 -7.89
N GLY A 97 5.34 12.40 -6.70
CA GLY A 97 4.58 12.07 -5.50
C GLY A 97 3.08 12.24 -5.72
N MET A 98 2.31 11.28 -5.23
CA MET A 98 0.90 11.16 -5.56
C MET A 98 -0.04 11.64 -4.46
N THR A 99 -1.32 11.67 -4.83
CA THR A 99 -2.45 12.12 -4.00
C THR A 99 -2.89 11.11 -2.95
N ILE A 100 -2.57 9.82 -3.10
CA ILE A 100 -3.01 8.76 -2.17
C ILE A 100 -2.24 8.84 -0.85
N GLU A 101 -0.91 8.86 -0.92
CA GLU A 101 -0.05 8.94 0.27
C GLU A 101 -0.25 10.27 0.99
N ALA A 102 -0.33 11.37 0.23
CA ALA A 102 -0.63 12.69 0.81
C ALA A 102 -1.99 12.70 1.53
N ARG A 103 -2.99 11.95 1.03
CA ARG A 103 -4.29 11.79 1.70
C ARG A 103 -4.17 10.95 2.97
N VAL A 104 -3.46 9.82 2.92
CA VAL A 104 -3.23 8.96 4.10
C VAL A 104 -2.48 9.74 5.18
N MET A 105 -1.36 10.38 4.84
CA MET A 105 -0.58 11.21 5.76
C MET A 105 -1.40 12.37 6.35
N ARG A 106 -2.19 13.06 5.52
CA ARG A 106 -3.13 14.08 6.01
C ARG A 106 -4.16 13.51 6.96
N SER A 107 -4.70 12.32 6.66
CA SER A 107 -5.67 11.67 7.52
C SER A 107 -5.05 11.39 8.88
N ILE A 108 -3.81 10.89 8.94
CA ILE A 108 -3.09 10.68 10.22
C ILE A 108 -2.89 11.99 10.99
N ARG A 109 -2.56 13.10 10.31
CA ARG A 109 -2.44 14.43 10.94
C ARG A 109 -3.77 14.92 11.53
N GLU A 110 -4.87 14.69 10.83
CA GLU A 110 -6.21 15.12 11.25
C GLU A 110 -6.75 14.25 12.38
N LEU A 111 -6.33 12.98 12.43
CA LEU A 111 -6.58 12.11 13.56
C LEU A 111 -5.83 12.69 14.77
N LYS A 112 -6.56 13.00 15.85
CA LYS A 112 -6.02 13.54 17.11
C LYS A 112 -5.21 12.50 17.90
N THR A 113 -4.39 11.72 17.20
CA THR A 113 -3.55 10.64 17.71
C THR A 113 -2.44 11.15 18.64
N GLY A 114 -2.09 12.43 18.54
CA GLY A 114 -0.89 12.98 19.17
C GLY A 114 0.41 12.62 18.42
N LEU A 115 0.32 11.88 17.32
CA LEU A 115 1.46 11.52 16.48
C LEU A 115 1.94 12.74 15.70
N GLN A 116 3.26 12.94 15.67
CA GLN A 116 3.87 13.94 14.80
C GLN A 116 4.11 13.32 13.42
N VAL A 117 3.26 13.67 12.46
CA VAL A 117 3.42 13.24 11.08
C VAL A 117 4.27 14.25 10.34
N ALA A 118 5.45 13.82 9.92
CA ALA A 118 6.38 14.64 9.16
C ALA A 118 5.80 15.13 7.83
N ASP A 119 6.36 16.22 7.29
CA ASP A 119 5.92 16.81 6.02
C ASP A 119 6.05 15.85 4.83
N ASP A 120 5.16 16.01 3.86
CA ASP A 120 4.94 15.09 2.73
C ASP A 120 6.19 14.76 1.89
N PHE A 121 7.16 15.67 1.84
CA PHE A 121 8.37 15.57 1.01
C PHE A 121 9.67 15.70 1.82
N SER A 122 9.56 15.59 3.16
CA SER A 122 10.69 15.42 4.05
C SER A 122 11.28 14.00 3.95
N VAL A 123 12.43 13.76 4.57
CA VAL A 123 13.02 12.41 4.68
C VAL A 123 12.00 11.42 5.27
N SER A 124 11.37 11.78 6.40
CA SER A 124 10.38 10.93 7.06
C SER A 124 9.11 10.77 6.21
N GLY A 125 8.69 11.80 5.48
CA GLY A 125 7.57 11.70 4.54
C GLY A 125 7.82 10.65 3.45
N TRP A 126 9.04 10.58 2.91
CA TRP A 126 9.40 9.57 1.91
C TRP A 126 9.44 8.15 2.48
N PHE A 127 9.88 7.96 3.72
CA PHE A 127 9.74 6.66 4.41
C PHE A 127 8.26 6.25 4.53
N MET A 128 7.40 7.16 4.99
CA MET A 128 5.96 6.88 5.12
C MET A 128 5.34 6.54 3.76
N ARG A 129 5.71 7.24 2.69
CA ARG A 129 5.24 6.95 1.33
C ARG A 129 5.59 5.52 0.92
N GLY A 130 6.82 5.07 1.13
CA GLY A 130 7.18 3.68 0.84
C GLY A 130 6.32 2.70 1.62
N ALA A 131 6.16 2.94 2.92
CA ALA A 131 5.37 2.08 3.78
C ALA A 131 3.87 2.04 3.41
N ILE A 132 3.33 3.11 2.83
CA ILE A 132 1.97 3.20 2.33
C ILE A 132 1.78 2.38 1.05
N ARG A 133 2.77 2.42 0.15
CA ARG A 133 2.65 1.90 -1.21
C ARG A 133 2.94 0.41 -1.30
N GLU A 134 3.55 -0.18 -0.27
CA GLU A 134 3.76 -1.62 -0.22
C GLU A 134 2.43 -2.39 -0.17
N ASP A 135 1.36 -1.82 0.40
CA ASP A 135 -0.01 -2.38 0.40
C ASP A 135 -0.78 -2.25 -0.92
N ASP A 136 -0.13 -1.78 -1.99
CA ASP A 136 -0.82 -1.57 -3.26
C ASP A 136 -1.47 -2.83 -3.83
N ASN A 137 -2.68 -2.66 -4.34
CA ASN A 137 -3.45 -3.71 -4.98
C ASN A 137 -4.40 -3.14 -6.04
N ILE A 138 -4.79 -3.98 -7.00
CA ILE A 138 -5.54 -3.53 -8.19
C ILE A 138 -6.97 -3.05 -7.89
N SER A 139 -7.50 -3.32 -6.70
CA SER A 139 -8.88 -2.99 -6.34
C SER A 139 -8.99 -1.73 -5.49
N GLU A 140 -8.12 -1.57 -4.50
CA GLU A 140 -8.17 -0.49 -3.53
C GLU A 140 -7.29 0.68 -3.94
N THR A 141 -6.16 0.40 -4.61
CA THR A 141 -5.25 1.42 -5.15
C THR A 141 -5.09 1.28 -6.67
N PRO A 142 -6.19 1.30 -7.47
CA PRO A 142 -6.13 1.11 -8.92
C PRO A 142 -5.36 2.21 -9.68
N ARG A 143 -4.93 3.26 -8.99
CA ARG A 143 -4.12 4.36 -9.51
C ARG A 143 -2.71 4.40 -8.89
N ALA A 144 -2.23 3.25 -8.43
CA ALA A 144 -0.86 3.10 -8.00
C ALA A 144 0.13 3.41 -9.14
N ASP A 145 1.28 3.98 -8.77
CA ASP A 145 2.30 4.52 -9.65
C ASP A 145 3.27 3.48 -10.22
N ASP A 146 3.22 2.21 -9.81
CA ASP A 146 4.18 1.19 -10.26
C ASP A 146 4.38 1.27 -11.78
N PRO A 147 5.63 1.36 -12.29
CA PRO A 147 5.88 1.77 -13.67
C PRO A 147 5.47 0.70 -14.67
N ASN A 148 5.21 -0.52 -14.20
CA ASN A 148 4.68 -1.59 -15.03
C ASN A 148 3.16 -1.73 -14.85
N GLY A 149 2.50 -0.87 -14.08
CA GLY A 149 1.08 -0.91 -13.72
C GLY A 149 0.81 -1.51 -12.33
N VAL A 150 -0.38 -1.24 -11.79
CA VAL A 150 -0.79 -1.74 -10.47
C VAL A 150 -0.86 -3.27 -10.45
N PHE A 151 -0.41 -3.89 -9.36
CA PHE A 151 -0.56 -5.32 -9.08
C PHE A 151 -0.71 -5.55 -7.58
N ASP A 152 -1.09 -6.77 -7.17
CA ASP A 152 -1.39 -7.12 -5.78
C ASP A 152 -0.10 -7.44 -5.00
N ARG A 153 0.64 -6.40 -4.56
CA ARG A 153 1.91 -6.53 -3.81
C ARG A 153 1.76 -7.31 -2.51
N VAL A 154 0.59 -7.16 -1.89
CA VAL A 154 0.15 -7.76 -0.63
C VAL A 154 0.37 -9.27 -0.50
N PHE A 155 0.46 -9.98 -1.62
CA PHE A 155 0.77 -11.41 -1.61
C PHE A 155 2.19 -11.75 -1.19
N ALA A 156 3.11 -10.79 -1.28
CA ALA A 156 4.49 -10.93 -0.86
C ALA A 156 4.74 -10.53 0.60
N HIS A 157 3.71 -10.18 1.39
CA HIS A 157 3.88 -9.65 2.74
C HIS A 157 4.11 -10.74 3.81
N PHE A 158 3.96 -12.00 3.42
CA PHE A 158 3.96 -13.13 4.34
C PHE A 158 5.34 -13.78 4.40
N PHE A 159 5.74 -14.20 5.61
CA PHE A 159 6.88 -15.07 5.81
C PHE A 159 6.62 -16.01 6.98
N ASP A 160 6.35 -17.28 6.66
CA ASP A 160 6.23 -18.36 7.61
C ASP A 160 7.62 -18.90 7.96
N PRO A 161 8.18 -18.62 9.15
CA PRO A 161 9.53 -19.04 9.51
C PRO A 161 9.61 -20.52 9.86
N VAL A 162 8.49 -21.18 10.17
CA VAL A 162 8.45 -22.61 10.52
C VAL A 162 8.60 -23.46 9.27
N LEU A 163 7.89 -23.07 8.20
CA LEU A 163 7.92 -23.78 6.92
C LEU A 163 8.79 -23.10 5.86
N ASN A 164 9.41 -21.97 6.22
CA ASN A 164 10.28 -21.15 5.37
C ASN A 164 9.67 -20.84 3.99
N ARG A 165 8.46 -20.26 4.00
CA ARG A 165 7.67 -20.00 2.78
C ARG A 165 6.91 -18.68 2.85
N GLY A 166 6.53 -18.14 1.70
CA GLY A 166 5.61 -17.00 1.60
C GLY A 166 4.16 -17.45 1.72
N LEU A 167 3.25 -16.55 1.35
CA LEU A 167 1.81 -16.82 1.38
C LEU A 167 1.48 -18.05 0.53
N THR A 168 0.70 -18.99 1.08
CA THR A 168 0.22 -20.14 0.31
C THR A 168 -1.31 -20.07 0.18
N VAL A 169 -1.80 -19.82 -1.03
CA VAL A 169 -3.23 -19.77 -1.33
C VAL A 169 -3.60 -20.88 -2.31
N PHE A 170 -4.69 -21.60 -2.03
CA PHE A 170 -5.21 -22.61 -2.94
C PHE A 170 -5.54 -21.98 -4.31
N GLY A 171 -4.96 -22.53 -5.38
CA GLY A 171 -5.14 -22.05 -6.74
C GLY A 171 -4.11 -21.01 -7.23
N LEU A 172 -3.42 -20.30 -6.33
CA LEU A 172 -2.27 -19.43 -6.68
C LEU A 172 -0.92 -20.11 -6.41
N GLY A 173 -0.89 -21.05 -5.46
CA GLY A 173 0.36 -21.69 -5.03
C GLY A 173 1.04 -20.90 -3.93
N THR A 174 2.37 -20.92 -3.92
CA THR A 174 3.20 -20.24 -2.92
C THR A 174 3.84 -19.00 -3.54
N GLU A 175 3.58 -17.85 -2.94
CA GLU A 175 4.12 -16.55 -3.31
C GLU A 175 5.50 -16.33 -2.67
N PRO A 176 6.29 -15.33 -3.12
CA PRO A 176 7.60 -15.06 -2.53
C PRO A 176 7.51 -14.78 -1.04
N ARG A 177 8.55 -15.17 -0.29
CA ARG A 177 8.72 -14.76 1.11
C ARG A 177 8.88 -13.25 1.17
N ALA A 178 8.32 -12.59 2.17
CA ALA A 178 8.55 -11.15 2.41
C ALA A 178 10.03 -10.77 2.45
N VAL A 179 10.87 -11.64 3.04
CA VAL A 179 12.33 -11.48 3.02
C VAL A 179 12.89 -11.47 1.60
N ASP A 180 12.46 -12.38 0.73
CA ASP A 180 12.92 -12.41 -0.67
C ASP A 180 12.37 -11.24 -1.45
N TRP A 181 11.13 -10.83 -1.18
CA TRP A 181 10.51 -9.68 -1.82
C TRP A 181 11.27 -8.37 -1.53
N ALA A 182 11.84 -8.23 -0.33
CA ALA A 182 12.69 -7.10 0.05
C ALA A 182 14.13 -7.17 -0.49
N LEU A 183 14.66 -8.38 -0.74
CA LEU A 183 16.09 -8.60 -0.95
C LEU A 183 16.48 -9.15 -2.33
N SER A 184 15.61 -9.93 -2.97
CA SER A 184 15.94 -10.75 -4.13
C SER A 184 15.47 -10.12 -5.43
N ASP A 185 16.37 -10.06 -6.41
CA ASP A 185 16.05 -9.63 -7.77
C ASP A 185 15.23 -10.65 -8.54
N SER A 186 15.07 -11.88 -8.04
CA SER A 186 14.26 -12.94 -8.65
C SER A 186 12.86 -13.08 -8.04
N ALA A 187 12.56 -12.41 -6.91
CA ALA A 187 11.26 -12.50 -6.29
C ALA A 187 10.18 -11.88 -7.20
N ARG A 188 9.12 -12.65 -7.46
CA ARG A 188 8.01 -12.22 -8.32
C ARG A 188 6.69 -12.63 -7.69
N VAL A 189 5.75 -11.70 -7.62
CA VAL A 189 4.35 -11.99 -7.28
C VAL A 189 3.63 -12.48 -8.52
N GLN A 190 2.85 -13.56 -8.38
CA GLN A 190 1.98 -14.02 -9.45
C GLN A 190 0.67 -13.21 -9.46
N PRO A 191 0.26 -12.66 -10.61
CA PRO A 191 -1.03 -11.99 -10.70
C PRO A 191 -2.17 -13.02 -10.64
N ILE A 192 -3.26 -12.67 -9.96
CA ILE A 192 -4.45 -13.52 -9.79
C ILE A 192 -5.09 -13.89 -11.12
N ILE A 193 -5.16 -12.92 -12.03
CA ILE A 193 -5.78 -13.06 -13.35
C ILE A 193 -4.67 -12.81 -14.36
N GLY A 194 -4.54 -13.75 -15.30
CA GLY A 194 -3.54 -13.81 -16.37
C GLY A 194 -2.66 -12.58 -16.56
N GLY A 195 -1.35 -12.76 -16.45
CA GLY A 195 -0.38 -11.69 -16.59
C GLY A 195 1.03 -12.20 -16.39
N GLN A 196 2.00 -11.32 -16.59
CA GLN A 196 3.39 -11.65 -16.29
C GLN A 196 3.66 -11.48 -14.79
N PRO A 197 4.46 -12.37 -14.17
CA PRO A 197 4.91 -12.22 -12.79
C PRO A 197 5.56 -10.84 -12.57
N ARG A 198 5.30 -10.24 -11.41
CA ARG A 198 5.63 -8.84 -11.12
C ARG A 198 6.77 -8.74 -10.12
N ALA A 199 7.79 -7.94 -10.44
CA ALA A 199 8.95 -7.74 -9.58
C ALA A 199 8.76 -6.55 -8.64
N ASN A 200 9.40 -6.61 -7.48
CA ASN A 200 9.52 -5.45 -6.61
C ASN A 200 10.53 -4.46 -7.22
N GLN A 201 10.22 -3.17 -7.16
CA GLN A 201 11.06 -2.08 -7.66
C GLN A 201 11.57 -1.16 -6.55
N PHE A 202 11.32 -1.56 -5.30
CA PHE A 202 11.64 -0.84 -4.08
C PHE A 202 12.29 -1.77 -3.04
N LYS A 203 13.27 -2.55 -3.51
CA LYS A 203 14.07 -3.47 -2.68
C LYS A 203 15.20 -2.74 -1.98
N ILE A 204 15.90 -3.44 -1.08
CA ILE A 204 17.14 -2.92 -0.47
C ILE A 204 18.21 -2.62 -1.53
N SER A 205 18.32 -3.45 -2.58
CA SER A 205 19.24 -3.21 -3.69
C SER A 205 18.91 -1.91 -4.43
N ASP A 206 17.61 -1.63 -4.68
CA ASP A 206 17.13 -0.41 -5.32
C ASP A 206 17.40 0.83 -4.45
N ALA A 207 17.20 0.73 -3.13
CA ALA A 207 17.52 1.79 -2.19
C ALA A 207 19.01 2.16 -2.22
N ARG A 208 19.89 1.15 -2.25
CA ARG A 208 21.35 1.31 -2.30
C ARG A 208 21.81 1.92 -3.62
N GLU A 209 21.26 1.45 -4.73
CA GLU A 209 21.56 2.00 -6.05
C GLU A 209 21.13 3.46 -6.16
N ALA A 210 19.91 3.77 -5.70
CA ALA A 210 19.41 5.14 -5.63
C ALA A 210 20.30 6.02 -4.76
N MET A 211 20.74 5.53 -3.60
CA MET A 211 21.61 6.28 -2.68
C MET A 211 22.95 6.58 -3.35
N TRP A 212 23.54 5.58 -4.01
CA TRP A 212 24.79 5.73 -4.73
C TRP A 212 24.67 6.76 -5.86
N ARG A 213 23.55 6.77 -6.60
CA ARG A 213 23.25 7.80 -7.62
C ARG A 213 22.99 9.16 -7.02
N ALA A 214 22.33 9.26 -5.87
CA ALA A 214 22.14 10.51 -5.16
C ALA A 214 23.47 11.14 -4.72
N LEU A 215 24.45 10.31 -4.38
CA LEU A 215 25.81 10.73 -3.98
C LEU A 215 26.73 11.02 -5.17
N THR A 216 26.58 10.30 -6.28
CA THR A 216 27.57 10.38 -7.39
C THR A 216 27.03 11.00 -8.68
N LEU A 217 25.74 10.87 -8.97
CA LEU A 217 25.12 11.06 -10.30
C LEU A 217 25.77 10.22 -11.41
N LYS A 218 26.28 9.04 -11.07
CA LYS A 218 26.94 8.14 -12.04
C LYS A 218 26.07 6.92 -12.37
N THR A 219 26.43 6.16 -13.41
CA THR A 219 25.96 4.77 -13.64
C THR A 219 27.04 3.76 -13.24
N GLY A 220 26.69 2.48 -13.12
CA GLY A 220 27.69 1.40 -12.97
C GLY A 220 28.78 1.37 -14.05
N ALA A 221 28.57 2.01 -15.21
CA ALA A 221 29.57 2.22 -16.26
C ALA A 221 30.40 3.52 -16.08
N TRP A 222 30.30 4.17 -14.92
CA TRP A 222 30.96 5.44 -14.55
C TRP A 222 30.61 6.64 -15.42
N THR A 223 29.54 6.57 -16.21
CA THR A 223 29.06 7.72 -16.99
C THR A 223 28.49 8.78 -16.07
N ASP A 224 28.93 10.02 -16.24
CA ASP A 224 28.47 11.17 -15.45
C ASP A 224 27.06 11.63 -15.83
N ASP A 225 26.45 12.39 -14.92
CA ASP A 225 25.21 13.13 -15.10
C ASP A 225 24.03 12.27 -15.54
N VAL A 226 23.80 11.17 -14.81
CA VAL A 226 22.67 10.29 -15.11
C VAL A 226 21.34 10.97 -14.83
N VAL A 227 20.73 11.45 -15.90
CA VAL A 227 19.37 11.96 -15.94
C VAL A 227 18.43 10.80 -16.30
N PRO A 228 17.47 10.44 -15.42
CA PRO A 228 16.33 9.61 -15.77
C PRO A 228 15.69 9.97 -17.12
N SER A 229 15.36 8.94 -17.89
CA SER A 229 14.74 9.10 -19.19
C SER A 229 13.39 9.80 -19.06
N GLY A 230 13.16 10.85 -19.85
CA GLY A 230 11.91 11.62 -19.83
C GLY A 230 11.92 12.82 -18.87
N TRP A 231 13.02 13.08 -18.16
CA TRP A 231 13.16 14.25 -17.28
C TRP A 231 13.51 15.55 -18.03
N ASN A 232 13.00 15.69 -19.25
CA ASN A 232 13.32 16.76 -20.19
C ASN A 232 12.50 18.05 -19.93
N THR A 233 11.61 18.03 -18.95
CA THR A 233 10.70 19.14 -18.62
C THR A 233 10.74 19.47 -17.11
N LEU A 234 11.10 20.73 -16.80
CA LEU A 234 11.22 21.40 -15.49
C LEU A 234 12.57 21.22 -14.77
N PRO A 235 13.12 22.28 -14.14
CA PRO A 235 14.55 22.58 -14.14
C PRO A 235 15.33 21.46 -13.45
N SER A 236 15.92 20.56 -14.24
CA SER A 236 16.68 19.42 -13.73
C SER A 236 18.10 19.88 -13.37
N THR A 237 18.19 20.75 -12.36
CA THR A 237 19.48 20.99 -11.72
C THR A 237 20.01 19.65 -11.21
N LYS A 238 21.34 19.47 -11.20
CA LYS A 238 21.96 18.29 -10.62
C LYS A 238 21.46 18.03 -9.19
N GLU A 239 21.16 19.09 -8.45
CA GLU A 239 20.55 19.01 -7.13
C GLU A 239 19.15 18.37 -7.16
N ALA A 240 18.25 18.81 -8.04
CA ALA A 240 16.92 18.23 -8.18
C ALA A 240 16.99 16.74 -8.52
N ILE A 241 17.95 16.35 -9.36
CA ILE A 241 18.19 14.95 -9.72
C ILE A 241 18.62 14.13 -8.51
N ARG A 242 19.60 14.64 -7.75
CA ARG A 242 20.09 13.99 -6.50
C ARG A 242 18.97 13.86 -5.47
N LYS A 243 18.14 14.88 -5.31
CA LYS A 243 17.00 14.88 -4.41
C LYS A 243 15.98 13.80 -4.76
N ALA A 244 15.68 13.59 -6.03
CA ALA A 244 14.77 12.51 -6.43
C ALA A 244 15.37 11.12 -6.21
N TYR A 245 16.68 10.95 -6.41
CA TYR A 245 17.34 9.70 -6.03
C TYR A 245 17.33 9.47 -4.52
N TRP A 246 17.52 10.51 -3.70
CA TRP A 246 17.34 10.41 -2.26
C TRP A 246 15.90 10.06 -1.87
N ALA A 247 14.90 10.67 -2.52
CA ALA A 247 13.50 10.32 -2.36
C ALA A 247 13.27 8.83 -2.67
N THR A 248 13.82 8.31 -3.77
CA THR A 248 13.78 6.87 -4.09
C THR A 248 14.43 6.03 -3.00
N THR A 249 15.58 6.43 -2.46
CA THR A 249 16.24 5.70 -1.36
C THR A 249 15.31 5.55 -0.16
N PHE A 250 14.75 6.66 0.33
CA PHE A 250 13.91 6.63 1.52
C PHE A 250 12.55 5.98 1.27
N ARG A 251 11.97 6.15 0.07
CA ARG A 251 10.79 5.38 -0.35
C ARG A 251 11.09 3.88 -0.28
N ALA A 252 12.13 3.40 -0.96
CA ALA A 252 12.46 1.98 -0.98
C ALA A 252 12.75 1.42 0.42
N LEU A 253 13.38 2.20 1.31
CA LEU A 253 13.53 1.80 2.70
C LEU A 253 12.19 1.76 3.46
N GLY A 254 11.25 2.63 3.12
CA GLY A 254 9.87 2.60 3.61
C GLY A 254 9.12 1.31 3.22
N ASP A 255 9.18 0.90 1.94
CA ASP A 255 8.62 -0.38 1.48
C ASP A 255 9.21 -1.56 2.28
N VAL A 256 10.53 -1.55 2.53
CA VAL A 256 11.21 -2.58 3.33
C VAL A 256 10.78 -2.54 4.81
N VAL A 257 10.62 -1.36 5.40
CA VAL A 257 10.13 -1.20 6.78
C VAL A 257 8.70 -1.72 6.93
N HIS A 258 7.84 -1.52 5.92
CA HIS A 258 6.51 -2.11 5.89
C HIS A 258 6.58 -3.64 5.98
N LEU A 259 7.40 -4.28 5.14
CA LEU A 259 7.56 -5.74 5.19
C LEU A 259 8.12 -6.23 6.54
N LEU A 260 9.01 -5.48 7.17
CA LEU A 260 9.48 -5.78 8.53
C LEU A 260 8.36 -5.70 9.57
N GLN A 261 7.45 -4.73 9.45
CA GLN A 261 6.29 -4.59 10.33
C GLN A 261 5.32 -5.75 10.12
N ASP A 262 5.06 -6.14 8.87
CA ASP A 262 4.22 -7.29 8.57
C ASP A 262 4.80 -8.60 9.08
N MET A 263 6.11 -8.82 8.92
CA MET A 263 6.78 -9.99 9.51
C MET A 263 6.81 -9.96 11.05
N ALA A 264 6.49 -8.84 11.70
CA ALA A 264 6.26 -8.78 13.15
C ALA A 264 4.81 -9.07 13.54
N GLN A 265 3.88 -9.13 12.59
CA GLN A 265 2.48 -9.45 12.82
C GLN A 265 2.25 -10.98 12.82
N PRO A 266 1.57 -11.55 13.83
CA PRO A 266 1.33 -12.99 13.90
C PRO A 266 0.60 -13.59 12.68
N GLN A 267 -0.31 -12.86 12.04
CA GLN A 267 -1.07 -13.39 10.89
C GLN A 267 -0.20 -13.58 9.65
N HIS A 268 0.72 -12.63 9.39
CA HIS A 268 1.66 -12.69 8.27
C HIS A 268 2.75 -13.75 8.47
N THR A 269 3.09 -14.08 9.73
CA THR A 269 4.04 -15.16 10.06
C THR A 269 3.38 -16.53 10.20
N ARG A 270 2.08 -16.59 10.46
CA ARG A 270 1.31 -17.85 10.49
C ARG A 270 0.74 -18.26 9.14
N ASN A 271 0.92 -17.43 8.11
CA ASN A 271 0.35 -17.67 6.78
C ASN A 271 -1.19 -17.64 6.81
N ASP A 272 -1.78 -16.85 7.73
CA ASP A 272 -3.23 -16.66 7.81
C ASP A 272 -3.63 -15.76 6.63
N ALA A 273 -4.13 -16.30 5.52
CA ALA A 273 -4.45 -15.47 4.36
C ALA A 273 -5.57 -14.44 4.70
N HIS A 274 -5.32 -13.16 4.43
CA HIS A 274 -6.29 -12.07 4.65
C HIS A 274 -6.21 -10.97 3.60
N ALA A 275 -5.86 -11.34 2.36
CA ALA A 275 -5.67 -10.37 1.29
C ALA A 275 -6.97 -9.82 0.66
N GLY A 276 -8.14 -10.37 1.00
CA GLY A 276 -9.42 -9.89 0.49
C GLY A 276 -9.59 -10.09 -1.02
N ARG A 277 -8.87 -11.05 -1.61
CA ARG A 277 -8.86 -11.31 -3.06
C ARG A 277 -9.45 -12.66 -3.41
N MET A 278 -9.66 -12.87 -4.71
CA MET A 278 -10.22 -14.11 -5.28
C MET A 278 -11.57 -14.49 -4.65
N CYS A 279 -12.47 -13.52 -4.57
CA CYS A 279 -13.80 -13.71 -4.02
C CYS A 279 -14.72 -14.36 -5.05
N MET A 280 -15.20 -15.57 -4.73
CA MET A 280 -16.12 -16.33 -5.58
C MET A 280 -17.54 -16.23 -5.01
N PRO A 281 -18.56 -15.97 -5.85
CA PRO A 281 -19.96 -15.95 -5.41
C PRO A 281 -20.33 -17.23 -4.66
N GLY A 282 -20.78 -17.09 -3.40
CA GLY A 282 -21.21 -18.21 -2.56
C GLY A 282 -20.09 -19.00 -1.86
N ALA A 283 -18.81 -18.76 -2.17
CA ALA A 283 -17.67 -19.47 -1.57
C ALA A 283 -16.71 -18.56 -0.77
N GLY A 284 -16.90 -17.24 -0.82
CA GLY A 284 -16.05 -16.28 -0.13
C GLY A 284 -14.72 -16.02 -0.85
N CYS A 285 -13.80 -15.31 -0.20
CA CYS A 285 -12.48 -14.96 -0.74
C CYS A 285 -11.45 -16.04 -0.39
N VAL A 286 -10.86 -16.69 -1.40
CA VAL A 286 -9.91 -17.80 -1.15
C VAL A 286 -8.56 -17.33 -0.61
N SER A 287 -8.20 -16.05 -0.81
CA SER A 287 -7.06 -15.45 -0.11
C SER A 287 -7.46 -14.79 1.23
N GLY A 288 -8.63 -15.16 1.76
CA GLY A 288 -9.18 -14.67 3.02
C GLY A 288 -9.88 -13.32 2.91
N HIS A 289 -10.51 -12.92 4.00
CA HIS A 289 -11.13 -11.59 4.15
C HIS A 289 -10.20 -10.65 4.89
N ALA A 290 -10.51 -9.36 4.84
CA ALA A 290 -9.83 -8.32 5.63
C ALA A 290 -9.59 -8.73 7.08
N SER A 291 -8.37 -8.52 7.56
CA SER A 291 -7.97 -8.92 8.91
C SER A 291 -8.71 -8.12 9.99
N PHE A 292 -9.38 -8.82 10.90
CA PHE A 292 -9.95 -8.20 12.10
C PHE A 292 -8.86 -7.60 13.00
N PHE A 293 -7.72 -8.29 13.09
CA PHE A 293 -6.62 -7.89 13.98
C PHE A 293 -5.92 -6.64 13.45
N GLU A 294 -5.68 -6.52 12.14
CA GLU A 294 -5.14 -5.29 11.53
C GLU A 294 -6.09 -4.11 11.77
N LYS A 295 -7.40 -4.30 11.57
CA LYS A 295 -8.39 -3.28 11.89
C LYS A 295 -8.37 -2.90 13.37
N HIS A 296 -8.23 -3.87 14.27
CA HIS A 296 -8.12 -3.60 15.70
C HIS A 296 -6.87 -2.77 16.03
N LEU A 297 -5.72 -3.10 15.43
CA LEU A 297 -4.50 -2.32 15.55
C LEU A 297 -4.70 -0.90 15.00
N ALA A 298 -5.30 -0.74 13.82
CA ALA A 298 -5.70 0.54 13.23
C ALA A 298 -6.38 1.45 14.24
N ALA A 299 -7.38 0.91 14.93
CA ALA A 299 -8.17 1.64 15.88
C ALA A 299 -7.37 2.14 17.08
N ARG A 300 -6.43 1.31 17.54
CA ARG A 300 -5.58 1.63 18.69
C ARG A 300 -4.51 2.64 18.30
N THR A 301 -3.86 2.46 17.15
CA THR A 301 -2.85 3.38 16.61
C THR A 301 -3.43 4.77 16.35
N THR A 302 -4.68 4.82 15.85
CA THR A 302 -5.35 6.09 15.51
C THR A 302 -6.19 6.67 16.65
N THR A 303 -6.17 6.07 17.84
CA THR A 303 -6.98 6.47 19.02
C THR A 303 -8.49 6.56 18.74
N GLN A 304 -8.97 5.84 17.72
CA GLN A 304 -10.38 5.85 17.33
C GLN A 304 -11.17 4.77 18.09
N ASN A 305 -12.46 5.05 18.35
CA ASN A 305 -13.37 4.11 19.02
C ASN A 305 -13.79 2.97 18.09
N TRP A 306 -13.24 1.76 18.28
CA TRP A 306 -13.52 0.54 17.50
C TRP A 306 -15.01 0.28 17.17
N ASN A 307 -15.91 0.67 18.08
CA ASN A 307 -17.35 0.47 17.96
C ASN A 307 -18.11 1.62 17.26
N SER A 308 -17.43 2.63 16.75
CA SER A 308 -18.11 3.75 16.09
C SER A 308 -18.65 3.29 14.72
N PRO A 309 -19.94 3.51 14.38
CA PRO A 309 -20.45 3.28 13.02
C PRO A 309 -19.79 4.20 11.98
N SER A 310 -19.07 5.22 12.45
CA SER A 310 -18.18 6.06 11.69
C SER A 310 -16.73 5.58 11.78
N PHE A 311 -16.44 4.28 11.95
CA PHE A 311 -15.12 3.70 11.66
C PHE A 311 -15.02 3.57 10.16
N PRO A 312 -14.50 4.57 9.44
CA PRO A 312 -14.49 4.46 8.03
C PRO A 312 -13.08 3.99 7.72
N ASP A 313 -12.99 3.00 6.86
CA ASP A 313 -11.90 3.06 5.90
C ASP A 313 -12.10 4.31 5.01
N SER A 314 -12.03 5.50 5.60
CA SER A 314 -12.28 6.79 4.94
C SER A 314 -11.06 7.23 4.15
N SER A 315 -9.88 6.72 4.51
CA SER A 315 -8.66 6.91 3.74
C SER A 315 -8.82 6.35 2.32
N LEU A 316 -9.59 5.26 2.16
CA LEU A 316 -9.84 4.60 0.88
C LEU A 316 -11.32 4.51 0.50
N ARG A 317 -12.18 5.48 0.86
CA ARG A 317 -13.49 5.59 0.17
C ARG A 317 -13.22 5.68 -1.33
N CYS A 318 -13.44 4.56 -2.01
CA CYS A 318 -13.23 4.40 -3.43
C CYS A 318 -13.88 5.56 -4.17
N ILE A 319 -13.18 5.99 -5.21
CA ILE A 319 -13.65 6.83 -6.29
C ILE A 319 -14.97 6.22 -6.81
N ARG A 320 -16.11 6.60 -6.24
CA ARG A 320 -17.33 6.68 -7.03
C ARG A 320 -17.11 7.87 -7.93
N GLY A 321 -17.03 7.62 -9.23
CA GLY A 321 -16.95 8.66 -10.24
C GLY A 321 -17.97 9.74 -9.91
N SER A 322 -17.47 10.96 -9.70
CA SER A 322 -18.29 12.15 -9.87
C SER A 322 -18.68 12.17 -11.35
N THR A 323 -19.82 11.57 -11.68
CA THR A 323 -20.63 12.12 -12.77
C THR A 323 -21.19 13.44 -12.24
N ALA A 324 -20.36 14.48 -12.34
CA ALA A 324 -20.83 15.84 -12.30
C ALA A 324 -21.43 16.14 -13.68
N GLU A 325 -22.73 16.41 -13.68
CA GLU A 325 -23.32 17.59 -14.32
C GLU A 325 -22.86 17.88 -15.76
N LEU A 326 -23.67 17.42 -16.71
CA LEU A 326 -24.36 18.29 -17.67
C LEU A 326 -25.86 18.10 -17.50
#